data_AF-A0A0L0HPS2-F1
#
_entry.id   AF-A0A0L0HPS2-F1
#
_cell.length_a   1.000
_cell.length_b   1.000
_cell.length_c   1.000
_cell.angle_alpha   90.00
_cell.angle_beta   90.00
_cell.angle_gamma   90.00
#
_symmetry.space_group_name_H-M   'P 1'
#
loop_
_entity.id
_entity.type
_entity.pdbx_description
1 polymer ?
#
loop_
_entity_poly.entity_id
_entity_poly.type
_entity_poly.pdbx_seq_one_letter_code
_entity_poly.pdbx_strand_id
1 'polypeptide(L)'
;MKVDRQETRREQTIKHTHKVQAIIPTMASEKAQELMDQIRREVAMQNFQELLSKINTKCFAKCVTKPGTKLDSSEQTCLQRCSDRYQEAWNVVSNTYLRRAQKENAL
;
A
#
# COMPACT_ATOMS: atom_id res chain seq x y z
N MET A 1 -54.42 3.91 37.25
CA MET A 1 -53.70 3.59 35.99
C MET A 1 -52.76 4.76 35.68
N LYS A 2 -51.53 4.73 36.19
CA LYS A 2 -50.50 5.75 35.89
C LYS A 2 -49.40 5.00 35.14
N VAL A 3 -49.39 5.13 33.82
CA VAL A 3 -48.32 4.59 32.97
C VAL A 3 -47.06 5.36 33.32
N ASP A 4 -46.08 4.67 33.89
CA ASP A 4 -44.91 5.28 34.49
C ASP A 4 -44.04 5.92 33.40
N ARG A 5 -43.91 7.25 33.46
CA ARG A 5 -43.17 8.08 32.49
C ARG A 5 -41.72 7.61 32.34
N GLN A 6 -41.20 6.89 33.33
CA GLN A 6 -39.85 6.34 33.37
C GLN A 6 -39.72 5.04 32.54
N GLU A 7 -40.80 4.27 32.41
CA GLU A 7 -40.86 3.05 31.60
C GLU A 7 -40.92 3.38 30.10
N THR A 8 -41.71 4.39 29.71
CA THR A 8 -41.77 4.89 28.33
C THR A 8 -40.43 5.48 27.87
N ARG A 9 -39.69 6.15 28.76
CA ARG A 9 -38.37 6.72 28.45
C ARG A 9 -37.31 5.61 28.26
N ARG A 10 -37.40 4.50 29.01
CA ARG A 10 -36.52 3.34 28.84
C ARG A 10 -36.79 2.61 27.51
N GLU A 11 -38.05 2.41 27.13
CA GLU A 11 -38.41 1.85 25.82
C GLU A 11 -37.94 2.73 24.65
N GLN A 12 -38.06 4.06 24.76
CA GLN A 12 -37.56 4.99 23.74
C GLN A 12 -36.03 4.95 23.63
N THR A 13 -35.31 4.83 24.76
CA THR A 13 -33.84 4.72 24.77
C THR A 13 -33.41 3.40 24.12
N ILE A 14 -34.06 2.27 24.42
CA ILE A 14 -33.77 0.96 23.81
C ILE A 14 -34.00 1.00 22.29
N LYS A 15 -35.11 1.58 21.82
CA LYS A 15 -35.38 1.76 20.39
C LYS A 15 -34.35 2.67 19.69
N HIS A 16 -33.82 3.68 20.39
CA HIS A 16 -32.72 4.52 19.88
C HIS A 16 -31.39 3.76 19.80
N THR A 17 -31.03 2.98 20.82
CA THR A 17 -29.80 2.19 20.86
C THR A 17 -29.79 1.08 19.81
N HIS A 18 -30.92 0.42 19.55
CA HIS A 18 -31.05 -0.56 18.47
C HIS A 18 -30.87 0.06 17.07
N LYS A 19 -31.25 1.34 16.87
CA LYS A 19 -31.03 2.05 15.61
C LYS A 19 -29.55 2.44 15.43
N VAL A 20 -28.83 2.74 16.51
CA VAL A 20 -27.38 3.01 16.49
C VAL A 20 -26.57 1.74 16.15
N GLN A 21 -26.99 0.56 16.63
CA GLN A 21 -26.33 -0.72 16.33
C GLN A 21 -26.41 -1.11 14.84
N ALA A 22 -27.38 -0.57 14.09
CA ALA A 22 -27.58 -0.86 12.66
C ALA A 22 -26.89 0.14 11.71
N ILE A 23 -26.27 1.21 12.22
CA ILE A 23 -25.58 2.24 11.40
C ILE A 23 -24.08 1.95 11.26
N ILE A 24 -23.53 1.09 12.11
CA ILE A 24 -22.09 0.80 12.18
C ILE A 24 -21.57 -0.15 11.07
N PRO A 25 -22.34 -1.06 10.41
CA PRO A 25 -21.75 -1.91 9.37
C PRO A 25 -21.87 -1.39 7.92
N THR A 26 -22.73 -0.42 7.61
CA THR A 26 -23.05 -0.08 6.20
C THR A 26 -22.40 1.19 5.67
N MET A 27 -22.22 2.24 6.48
CA MET A 27 -21.57 3.50 6.07
C MET A 27 -20.03 3.41 6.08
N ALA A 28 -19.47 2.41 6.78
CA ALA A 28 -18.04 2.19 6.86
C ALA A 28 -17.48 1.53 5.59
N SER A 29 -18.27 0.75 4.84
CA SER A 29 -17.75 -0.06 3.74
C SER A 29 -17.27 0.77 2.55
N GLU A 30 -18.09 1.69 2.03
CA GLU A 30 -17.74 2.46 0.82
C GLU A 30 -16.63 3.48 1.09
N LYS A 31 -16.76 4.25 2.19
CA LYS A 31 -15.74 5.22 2.59
C LYS A 31 -14.43 4.57 3.05
N ALA A 32 -14.49 3.40 3.69
CA ALA A 32 -13.27 2.64 4.00
C ALA A 32 -12.66 2.00 2.76
N GLN A 33 -13.45 1.53 1.79
CA GLN A 33 -12.92 1.02 0.52
C GLN A 33 -12.18 2.13 -0.23
N GLU A 34 -12.78 3.31 -0.36
CA GLU A 34 -12.14 4.46 -1.01
C GLU A 34 -10.84 4.86 -0.30
N LEU A 35 -10.85 4.92 1.04
CA LEU A 35 -9.67 5.20 1.84
C LEU A 35 -8.59 4.12 1.66
N MET A 36 -8.96 2.84 1.68
CA MET A 36 -8.02 1.74 1.46
C MET A 36 -7.42 1.78 0.05
N ASP A 37 -8.18 2.20 -0.96
CA ASP A 37 -7.67 2.37 -2.31
C ASP A 37 -6.72 3.57 -2.41
N GLN A 38 -6.99 4.67 -1.69
CA GLN A 38 -6.03 5.78 -1.55
C GLN A 38 -4.73 5.30 -0.90
N ILE A 39 -4.82 4.60 0.22
CA ILE A 39 -3.65 4.03 0.92
C ILE A 39 -2.87 3.09 0.00
N ARG A 40 -3.54 2.19 -0.74
CA ARG A 40 -2.86 1.29 -1.69
C ARG A 40 -2.10 2.05 -2.77
N ARG A 41 -2.68 3.12 -3.32
CA ARG A 41 -2.02 3.97 -4.31
C ARG A 41 -0.78 4.65 -3.73
N GLU A 42 -0.89 5.22 -2.52
CA GLU A 42 0.23 5.87 -1.85
C GLU A 42 1.36 4.89 -1.55
N VAL A 43 1.04 3.71 -1.02
CA VAL A 43 2.02 2.64 -0.76
C VAL A 43 2.69 2.18 -2.06
N ALA A 44 1.93 2.00 -3.14
CA ALA A 44 2.50 1.64 -4.44
C ALA A 44 3.47 2.70 -4.96
N MET A 45 3.14 3.98 -4.81
CA MET A 45 4.01 5.10 -5.17
C MET A 45 5.29 5.13 -4.34
N GLN A 46 5.20 4.95 -3.03
CA GLN A 46 6.36 4.90 -2.14
C GLN A 46 7.28 3.73 -2.49
N ASN A 47 6.72 2.54 -2.71
CA ASN A 47 7.47 1.36 -3.12
C ASN A 47 8.21 1.59 -4.46
N PHE A 48 7.56 2.25 -5.41
CA PHE A 48 8.17 2.59 -6.70
C PHE A 48 9.32 3.61 -6.53
N GLN A 49 9.12 4.63 -5.70
CA GLN A 49 10.16 5.61 -5.40
C GLN A 49 11.39 4.95 -4.74
N GLU A 50 11.18 4.02 -3.82
CA GLU A 50 12.28 3.27 -3.22
C GLU A 50 13.00 2.41 -4.26
N LEU A 51 12.27 1.68 -5.12
CA LEU A 51 12.86 0.91 -6.21
C LEU A 51 13.75 1.78 -7.11
N LEU A 52 13.26 2.94 -7.53
CA LEU A 52 14.04 3.89 -8.32
C LEU A 52 15.30 4.37 -7.60
N SER A 53 15.18 4.69 -6.30
CA SER A 53 16.33 5.09 -5.48
C SER A 53 17.42 4.00 -5.42
N LYS A 54 17.00 2.73 -5.29
CA LYS A 54 17.93 1.59 -5.32
C LYS A 54 18.57 1.42 -6.69
N ILE A 55 17.80 1.52 -7.78
CA ILE A 55 18.31 1.45 -9.15
C ILE A 55 19.37 2.54 -9.36
N ASN A 56 19.05 3.78 -9.02
CA ASN A 56 19.97 4.92 -9.13
C ASN A 56 21.28 4.64 -8.39
N THR A 57 21.19 4.24 -7.12
CA THR A 57 22.37 3.99 -6.29
C THR A 57 23.22 2.84 -6.83
N LYS A 58 22.59 1.71 -7.17
CA LYS A 58 23.29 0.48 -7.59
C LYS A 58 23.87 0.60 -8.99
N CYS A 59 23.09 1.13 -9.94
CA CYS A 59 23.53 1.27 -11.31
C CYS A 59 24.56 2.38 -11.48
N PHE A 60 24.44 3.49 -10.76
CA PHE A 60 25.47 4.53 -10.76
C PHE A 60 26.82 3.97 -10.26
N ALA A 61 26.82 3.32 -9.10
CA ALA A 61 28.04 2.72 -8.55
C ALA A 61 28.67 1.65 -9.46
N LYS A 62 27.85 0.94 -10.24
CA LYS A 62 28.32 -0.09 -11.17
C LYS A 62 28.84 0.47 -12.49
N CYS A 63 28.20 1.50 -13.03
CA CYS A 63 28.40 1.95 -14.40
C CYS A 63 29.24 3.22 -14.51
N VAL A 64 29.20 4.11 -13.52
CA VAL A 64 29.93 5.39 -13.55
C VAL A 64 31.25 5.23 -12.82
N THR A 65 32.29 4.88 -13.58
CA THR A 65 33.64 4.60 -13.03
C THR A 65 34.52 5.84 -12.95
N LYS A 66 34.22 6.87 -13.75
CA LYS A 66 34.96 8.13 -13.80
C LYS A 66 33.96 9.29 -13.76
N PRO A 67 33.55 9.74 -12.57
CA PRO A 67 32.56 10.80 -12.44
C PRO A 67 33.02 12.06 -13.17
N GLY A 68 32.14 12.58 -14.02
CA GLY A 68 32.36 13.82 -14.78
C GLY A 68 31.08 14.65 -14.84
N THR A 69 31.14 15.78 -15.55
CA THR A 69 29.98 16.66 -15.74
C THR A 69 28.97 16.11 -16.75
N LYS A 70 29.32 15.02 -17.46
CA LYS A 70 28.51 14.36 -18.47
C LYS A 70 28.77 12.86 -18.41
N LEU A 71 27.75 12.07 -18.73
CA LEU A 71 27.89 10.64 -18.94
C LEU A 71 28.43 10.39 -20.34
N ASP A 72 29.47 9.57 -20.46
CA ASP A 72 29.91 9.11 -21.77
C ASP A 72 28.94 8.07 -22.37
N SER A 73 29.11 7.72 -23.65
CA SER A 73 28.21 6.77 -24.33
C SER A 73 28.22 5.37 -23.72
N SER A 74 29.36 4.95 -23.16
CA SER A 74 29.50 3.65 -22.50
C SER A 74 28.78 3.63 -21.15
N GLU A 75 28.87 4.71 -20.38
CA GLU A 75 28.16 4.89 -19.11
C GLU A 75 26.64 4.92 -19.33
N GLN A 76 26.16 5.67 -20.33
CA GLN A 76 24.75 5.71 -20.70
C GLN A 76 24.21 4.33 -21.08
N THR A 77 24.94 3.61 -21.96
CA THR A 77 24.58 2.25 -22.38
C THR A 77 24.59 1.28 -21.19
N CYS A 78 25.57 1.40 -20.30
CA CYS A 78 25.64 0.59 -19.09
C CYS A 78 24.45 0.86 -18.16
N LEU A 79 24.12 2.13 -17.91
CA LEU A 79 23.01 2.52 -17.03
C LEU A 79 21.67 2.00 -17.55
N GLN A 80 21.42 2.09 -18.86
CA GLN A 80 20.20 1.53 -19.47
C GLN A 80 20.12 0.02 -19.22
N ARG A 81 21.18 -0.72 -19.58
CA ARG A 81 21.23 -2.18 -19.38
C ARG A 81 21.14 -2.56 -17.90
N CYS A 82 21.79 -1.83 -17.02
CA CYS A 82 21.77 -2.10 -15.59
C CYS A 82 20.36 -1.92 -15.02
N SER A 83 19.67 -0.84 -15.39
CA SER A 83 18.31 -0.55 -14.92
C SER A 83 17.34 -1.64 -15.35
N ASP A 84 17.38 -2.04 -16.63
CA ASP A 84 16.54 -3.12 -17.17
C ASP A 84 16.78 -4.44 -16.41
N ARG A 85 18.06 -4.83 -16.24
CA ARG A 85 18.44 -6.06 -15.54
C ARG A 85 18.06 -6.03 -14.06
N TYR A 86 18.20 -4.88 -13.40
CA TYR A 86 17.83 -4.72 -12.00
C TYR A 86 16.32 -4.87 -11.81
N GLN A 87 15.52 -4.24 -12.68
CA GLN A 87 14.06 -4.37 -12.64
C GLN A 87 13.61 -5.80 -12.92
N GLU A 88 14.19 -6.48 -13.91
CA GLU A 88 13.92 -7.90 -14.18
C GLU A 88 14.23 -8.77 -12.95
N ALA A 89 15.40 -8.58 -12.34
CA ALA A 89 15.80 -9.33 -11.15
C ALA A 89 14.86 -9.04 -9.95
N TRP A 90 14.50 -7.78 -9.74
CA TRP A 90 13.57 -7.38 -8.69
C TRP A 90 12.20 -8.04 -8.88
N ASN A 91 11.67 -8.09 -10.10
CA ASN A 91 10.41 -8.76 -10.40
C ASN A 91 10.45 -10.26 -10.06
N VAL A 92 11.53 -10.96 -10.44
CA VAL A 92 11.69 -12.39 -10.14
C VAL A 92 11.76 -12.64 -8.64
N VAL A 93 12.58 -11.85 -7.93
CA VAL A 93 12.77 -11.99 -6.48
C VAL A 93 11.49 -11.63 -5.73
N SER A 94 10.86 -10.49 -6.05
CA SER A 94 9.62 -10.01 -5.43
C SER A 94 8.49 -11.02 -5.57
N ASN A 95 8.23 -11.50 -6.80
CA ASN A 95 7.20 -12.51 -7.03
C ASN A 95 7.48 -13.83 -6.31
N THR A 96 8.74 -14.26 -6.28
CA THR A 96 9.12 -15.50 -5.59
C THR A 96 8.98 -15.36 -4.08
N TYR A 97 9.38 -14.22 -3.52
CA TYR A 97 9.21 -13.90 -2.12
C TYR A 97 7.72 -13.86 -1.73
N LEU A 98 6.88 -13.15 -2.50
CA LEU A 98 5.44 -13.08 -2.24
C LEU A 98 4.79 -14.47 -2.28
N ARG A 99 5.13 -15.31 -3.27
CA ARG A 99 4.64 -16.69 -3.34
C ARG A 99 5.02 -17.51 -2.11
N ARG A 100 6.24 -17.35 -1.60
CA ARG A 100 6.70 -18.04 -0.38
C ARG A 100 6.00 -17.50 0.87
N ALA A 101 5.94 -16.19 1.02
CA ALA A 101 5.29 -15.54 2.14
C ALA A 101 3.80 -15.91 2.24
N GLN A 102 3.09 -16.04 1.11
CA GLN A 102 1.70 -16.52 1.10
C GLN A 102 1.58 -17.98 1.55
N LYS A 103 2.55 -18.83 1.19
CA LYS A 103 2.58 -20.23 1.63
C LYS A 103 2.88 -20.37 3.12
N GLU A 104 3.73 -19.49 3.66
CA GLU A 104 4.15 -19.49 5.07
C GLU A 104 3.13 -18.79 5.99
N ASN A 105 2.43 -17.76 5.51
CA ASN A 105 1.38 -17.04 6.25
C ASN A 105 -0.04 -17.63 6.05
N ALA A 106 -0.18 -18.71 5.28
CA ALA A 106 -1.44 -19.43 5.22
C ALA A 106 -1.67 -20.17 6.57
N LEU A 107 -2.78 -19.84 7.24
CA LEU A 107 -3.41 -20.69 8.26
C LEU A 107 -3.62 -22.12 7.74
#